data_AF-A0A351Y474-F1
#
_entry.id   AF-A0A351Y474-F1
#
_cell.length_a   1.000
_cell.length_b   1.000
_cell.length_c   1.000
_cell.angle_alpha   90.00
_cell.angle_beta   90.00
_cell.angle_gamma   90.00
#
_symmetry.space_group_name_H-M   'P 1'
#
loop_
_entity.id
_entity.type
_entity.pdbx_description
1 polymer ?
#
loop_
_entity_poly.entity_id
_entity_poly.type
_entity_poly.pdbx_seq_one_letter_code
_entity_poly.pdbx_strand_id
1 'polypeptide(L)' 'MISQGYINELVKKVIRKYHTTLDVKVWESILRKNKHNTSINRLYTLTKIIDPELADKLKQLIKKYGYFI' A
#
# COMPACT_ATOMS: atom_id res chain seq x y z
N MET A 1 -2.07 -19.17 13.72
CA MET A 1 -2.03 -17.69 13.58
C MET A 1 -0.83 -17.32 12.71
N ILE A 2 -1.04 -16.73 11.53
CA ILE A 2 0.08 -16.20 10.75
C ILE A 2 0.59 -14.96 11.50
N SER A 3 1.88 -14.93 11.85
CA SER A 3 2.47 -13.78 12.54
C SER A 3 2.38 -12.54 11.66
N GLN A 4 1.89 -11.45 12.23
CA GLN A 4 1.76 -10.17 11.54
C GLN A 4 3.12 -9.66 11.00
N GLY A 5 4.23 -10.04 11.65
CA GLY A 5 5.58 -9.74 11.19
C GLY A 5 5.92 -10.43 9.87
N TYR A 6 5.50 -11.68 9.71
CA TYR A 6 5.72 -12.45 8.47
C TYR A 6 4.93 -11.85 7.30
N ILE A 7 3.69 -11.41 7.54
CA ILE A 7 2.86 -10.72 6.54
C ILE A 7 3.55 -9.42 6.09
N ASN A 8 4.09 -8.64 7.02
CA ASN A 8 4.82 -7.42 6.68
C ASN A 8 6.02 -7.68 5.76
N GLU A 9 6.81 -8.72 6.04
CA GLU A 9 7.98 -9.06 5.22
C GLU A 9 7.61 -9.56 3.81
N LEU A 10 6.51 -10.30 3.69
CA LEU A 10 5.98 -10.68 2.37
C LEU A 10 5.50 -9.46 1.58
N VAL A 11 4.76 -8.55 2.22
CA VAL A 11 4.32 -7.30 1.58
C VAL A 11 5.52 -6.46 1.14
N LYS A 12 6.56 -6.36 1.96
CA LYS A 12 7.81 -5.68 1.58
C LYS A 12 8.48 -6.32 0.37
N LYS A 13 8.56 -7.65 0.31
CA LYS A 13 9.11 -8.38 -0.86
C LYS A 13 8.33 -8.08 -2.14
N VAL A 14 7.00 -8.07 -2.05
CA VAL A 14 6.12 -7.76 -3.20
C VAL A 14 6.32 -6.32 -3.65
N ILE A 15 6.32 -5.35 -2.74
CA ILE A 15 6.57 -3.94 -3.07
C ILE A 15 7.95 -3.80 -3.73
N ARG A 16 9.02 -4.37 -3.16
CA ARG A 16 10.36 -4.33 -3.76
C ARG A 16 10.40 -4.96 -5.15
N LYS A 17 9.70 -6.08 -5.36
CA LYS A 17 9.70 -6.78 -6.66
C LYS A 17 8.94 -6.02 -7.74
N TYR A 18 7.86 -5.34 -7.38
CA TYR A 18 6.94 -4.74 -8.35
C TYR A 18 6.89 -3.21 -8.31
N HIS A 19 7.73 -2.52 -7.52
CA HIS A 19 7.75 -1.05 -7.43
C HIS A 19 7.84 -0.34 -8.80
N THR A 20 8.56 -0.93 -9.77
CA THR A 20 8.73 -0.41 -11.13
C THR A 20 7.59 -0.76 -12.09
N THR A 21 6.78 -1.77 -11.79
CA THR A 21 5.74 -2.31 -12.68
C THR A 21 4.32 -2.16 -12.13
N LEU A 22 4.19 -1.66 -10.90
CA LEU A 22 2.89 -1.45 -10.27
C LEU A 22 2.19 -0.24 -10.87
N ASP A 23 1.23 -0.52 -11.75
CA ASP A 23 0.34 0.47 -12.32
C ASP A 23 -0.56 1.07 -11.23
N VAL A 24 -0.57 2.40 -11.17
CA VAL A 24 -1.38 3.22 -10.27
C VAL A 24 -2.87 2.88 -10.39
N LYS A 25 -3.35 2.46 -11.57
CA LYS A 25 -4.76 2.05 -11.80
C LYS A 25 -5.13 0.74 -11.10
N VAL A 26 -4.17 -0.19 -10.97
CA VAL A 26 -4.40 -1.45 -10.24
C VAL A 26 -4.53 -1.15 -8.75
N TRP A 27 -3.67 -0.27 -8.23
CA TRP A 27 -3.79 0.25 -6.86
C TRP A 27 -5.12 0.94 -6.61
N GLU A 28 -5.53 1.80 -7.54
CA GLU A 28 -6.81 2.51 -7.49
C GLU A 28 -8.00 1.54 -7.40
N SER A 29 -8.00 0.47 -8.19
CA SER A 29 -9.03 -0.56 -8.17
C SER A 29 -9.06 -1.37 -6.87
N ILE A 30 -7.89 -1.69 -6.31
CA ILE A 30 -7.75 -2.40 -5.03
C ILE A 30 -8.23 -1.53 -3.87
N LEU A 31 -7.83 -0.25 -3.85
CA LEU A 31 -8.25 0.72 -2.83
C LEU A 31 -9.77 0.96 -2.89
N ARG A 32 -10.37 1.01 -4.08
CA ARG A 32 -11.82 1.14 -4.24
C ARG A 32 -12.59 -0.07 -3.67
N LYS A 33 -12.00 -1.27 -3.71
CA LYS A 33 -12.61 -2.49 -3.17
C LYS A 33 -12.38 -2.69 -1.67
N ASN A 34 -11.28 -2.17 -1.13
CA ASN A 34 -10.91 -2.36 0.29
C ASN A 34 -11.47 -1.25 1.19
N LYS A 35 -12.48 -1.57 2.00
CA LYS A 35 -13.11 -0.65 2.96
C LYS A 35 -12.37 -0.48 4.30
N HIS A 36 -11.23 -1.15 4.51
CA HIS A 36 -10.53 -1.15 5.81
C HIS A 36 -9.32 -0.20 5.81
N ASN A 37 -9.52 0.99 6.39
CA ASN A 37 -8.52 2.06 6.51
C ASN A 37 -7.21 1.58 7.18
N THR A 38 -7.29 0.65 8.13
CA THR A 38 -6.13 0.09 8.85
C THR A 38 -5.16 -0.65 7.95
N SER A 39 -5.65 -1.44 6.99
CA SER A 39 -4.81 -2.19 6.05
C SER A 39 -4.11 -1.25 5.05
N ILE A 40 -4.82 -0.21 4.61
CA ILE A 40 -4.34 0.81 3.69
C ILE A 40 -3.24 1.66 4.35
N ASN A 41 -3.47 2.10 5.60
CA ASN A 41 -2.48 2.84 6.37
C ASN A 41 -1.23 2.00 6.64
N ARG A 42 -1.41 0.70 6.94
CA ARG A 42 -0.30 -0.23 7.13
C ARG A 42 0.53 -0.39 5.85
N LEU A 43 -0.13 -0.54 4.71
CA LEU A 43 0.52 -0.59 3.41
C LEU A 43 1.29 0.70 3.11
N TYR A 44 0.70 1.87 3.34
CA TYR A 44 1.38 3.15 3.16
C TYR A 44 2.64 3.24 4.03
N THR A 45 2.56 2.87 5.31
CA THR A 45 3.72 2.87 6.22
C THR A 45 4.82 1.90 5.76
N LEU A 46 4.45 0.70 5.31
CA LEU A 46 5.41 -0.28 4.78
C LEU A 46 6.05 0.21 3.48
N THR A 47 5.27 0.84 2.61
CA THR A 47 5.75 1.37 1.34
C THR A 47 6.68 2.56 1.57
N LYS A 48 6.34 3.45 2.51
CA LYS A 48 7.18 4.61 2.88
C LYS A 48 8.60 4.22 3.31
N ILE A 49 8.76 3.06 3.95
CA ILE A 49 10.06 2.55 4.38
C ILE A 49 10.89 2.02 3.20
N ILE A 50 10.24 1.55 2.14
CA ILE A 50 10.91 0.90 0.99
C ILE A 50 11.13 1.88 -0.16
N ASP A 51 10.08 2.61 -0.50
CA ASP A 51 9.99 3.46 -1.66
C ASP A 51 9.16 4.71 -1.31
N PRO A 52 9.82 5.83 -0.97
CA PRO A 52 9.14 7.06 -0.59
C PRO A 52 8.32 7.68 -1.74
N GLU A 53 8.73 7.52 -2.99
CA GLU A 53 8.02 8.08 -4.15
C GLU A 53 6.71 7.32 -4.41
N LEU A 54 6.75 5.99 -4.35
CA LEU A 54 5.56 5.15 -4.45
C LEU A 54 4.61 5.42 -3.27
N ALA A 55 5.15 5.67 -2.08
CA ALA A 55 4.35 6.02 -0.92
C ALA A 55 3.61 7.35 -1.11
N ASP A 56 4.21 8.36 -1.75
CA ASP A 56 3.52 9.62 -2.02
C ASP A 56 2.38 9.43 -3.04
N LYS A 57 2.61 8.65 -4.11
CA LYS A 57 1.56 8.27 -5.07
C LYS A 57 0.40 7.54 -4.38
N LEU A 58 0.71 6.62 -3.48
CA LEU A 58 -0.29 5.93 -2.66
C LEU A 58 -1.03 6.91 -1.74
N LYS A 59 -0.33 7.84 -1.09
CA LYS A 59 -0.95 8.86 -0.22
C LYS A 59 -1.95 9.71 -1.01
N GLN A 60 -1.59 10.13 -2.22
CA GLN A 60 -2.48 10.90 -3.10
C GLN A 60 -3.72 10.08 -3.49
N LEU A 61 -3.54 8.80 -3.83
CA LEU A 61 -4.66 7.89 -4.10
C LEU A 61 -5.56 7.71 -2.86
N ILE A 62 -4.98 7.43 -1.69
CA ILE A 62 -5.72 7.22 -0.43
C ILE A 62 -6.54 8.48 -0.08
N LYS A 63 -5.95 9.67 -0.24
CA LYS A 63 -6.64 10.97 -0.06
C LYS A 63 -7.77 11.15 -1.06
N LYS A 64 -7.55 10.84 -2.34
CA LYS A 64 -8.55 10.95 -3.41
C LYS A 64 -9.81 10.12 -3.11
N TYR A 65 -9.66 8.96 -2.46
CA TYR A 65 -10.76 8.07 -2.10
C TYR A 65 -11.31 8.27 -0.68
N GLY A 66 -10.88 9.31 0.04
CA GLY A 66 -11.43 9.62 1.37
C GLY A 66 -11.05 8.62 2.47
N TYR A 67 -10.04 7.77 2.24
CA TYR A 67 -9.54 6.83 3.23
C TYR A 67 -8.55 7.46 4.22
N PHE A 68 -8.21 8.74 4.02
CA PHE A 68 -7.35 9.52 4.90
C PHE A 68 -8.22 10.21 5.97
N ILE A 69 -8.23 9.65 7.18
CA ILE A 69 -8.59 10.38 8.42
C ILE A 69 -7.29 10.99 8.95
#